data_AF-A0A068CLV1-F1
#
_entry.id   AF-A0A068CLV1-F1
#
_cell.length_a   1.000
_cell.length_b   1.000
_cell.length_c   1.000
_cell.angle_alpha   90.00
_cell.angle_beta   90.00
_cell.angle_gamma   90.00
#
_symmetry.space_group_name_H-M   'P 1'
#
loop_
_entity.id
_entity.type
_entity.pdbx_description
1 polymer ?
#
loop_
_entity_poly.entity_id
_entity_poly.type
_entity_poly.pdbx_seq_one_letter_code
_entity_poly.pdbx_strand_id
1 'polypeptide(L)' 'MKSTTLVMVAYAIMFTFFSCHVKDLEAVNSDCIRTRNLRGPCPSGDGDSFCRAVFNYQVKNCRCLPHWDRQVCYCRIC' A
#
# COMPACT_ATOMS: atom_id res chain seq x y z
N MET A 1 41.98 -14.86 -7.23
CA MET A 1 40.82 -14.49 -6.40
C MET A 1 40.55 -12.98 -6.53
N LYS A 2 40.02 -12.50 -7.66
CA LYS A 2 39.75 -11.06 -7.87
C LYS A 2 38.46 -10.76 -8.66
N SER A 3 37.95 -11.71 -9.46
CA SER A 3 36.70 -11.51 -10.23
C SER A 3 35.41 -11.76 -9.44
N THR A 4 35.38 -12.75 -8.56
CA THR A 4 34.12 -13.23 -7.96
C THR A 4 33.49 -12.20 -7.01
N THR A 5 34.31 -11.44 -6.30
CA THR A 5 33.87 -10.37 -5.39
C THR A 5 33.27 -9.19 -6.14
N LEU A 6 33.83 -8.81 -7.30
CA LEU A 6 33.27 -7.76 -8.16
C LEU A 6 31.87 -8.12 -8.67
N VAL A 7 31.67 -9.39 -9.05
CA VAL A 7 30.36 -9.88 -9.50
C VAL A 7 29.35 -9.84 -8.35
N MET A 8 29.71 -10.28 -7.14
CA MET A 8 28.81 -10.23 -5.98
C MET A 8 28.39 -8.79 -5.64
N VAL A 9 29.32 -7.83 -5.68
CA VAL A 9 29.02 -6.42 -5.40
C VAL A 9 28.08 -5.83 -6.46
N ALA A 10 28.31 -6.13 -7.74
CA ALA A 10 27.41 -5.69 -8.81
C ALA A 10 25.99 -6.25 -8.66
N TYR A 11 25.86 -7.52 -8.29
CA TYR A 11 24.57 -8.15 -7.99
C TYR A 11 23.88 -7.51 -6.79
N ALA A 12 24.61 -7.22 -5.71
CA ALA A 12 24.04 -6.56 -4.53
C ALA A 12 23.50 -5.16 -4.86
N ILE A 13 24.23 -4.38 -5.68
CA ILE A 13 23.81 -3.04 -6.10
C ILE A 13 22.54 -3.13 -6.96
N MET A 14 22.50 -4.02 -7.96
CA MET A 14 21.30 -4.19 -8.79
C MET A 14 20.10 -4.65 -7.96
N PHE A 15 20.28 -5.60 -7.05
CA PHE A 15 19.21 -6.08 -6.17
C PHE A 15 18.65 -4.97 -5.28
N THR A 16 19.52 -4.10 -4.76
CA THR A 16 19.12 -2.95 -3.95
C THR A 16 18.34 -1.93 -4.78
N PHE A 17 18.81 -1.63 -6.00
CA PHE A 17 18.12 -0.74 -6.94
C PHE A 17 16.73 -1.28 -7.33
N PHE A 18 16.62 -2.56 -7.68
CA PHE A 18 15.33 -3.20 -7.97
C PHE A 18 14.41 -3.16 -6.74
N SER A 19 14.93 -3.43 -5.54
CA SER A 19 14.12 -3.40 -4.31
C SER A 19 13.62 -1.99 -3.96
N CYS A 20 14.41 -0.94 -4.21
CA CYS A 20 13.97 0.44 -4.03
C CYS A 20 12.94 0.83 -5.09
N HIS A 21 13.20 0.55 -6.37
CA HIS A 21 12.27 0.92 -7.44
C HIS A 21 10.94 0.19 -7.39
N VAL A 22 10.89 -1.05 -6.91
CA VAL A 22 9.61 -1.75 -6.68
C VAL A 22 8.79 -1.06 -5.59
N LYS A 23 9.43 -0.56 -4.53
CA LYS A 23 8.75 0.25 -3.49
C LYS A 23 8.28 1.60 -4.03
N ASP A 24 9.08 2.25 -4.88
CA ASP A 24 8.68 3.51 -5.52
C ASP A 24 7.54 3.31 -6.54
N LEU A 25 7.48 2.17 -7.22
CA LEU A 25 6.34 1.83 -8.10
C LEU A 25 5.04 1.61 -7.31
N GLU A 26 5.13 0.97 -6.13
CA GLU A 26 3.99 0.90 -5.20
C GLU A 26 3.60 2.29 -4.68
N ALA A 27 4.57 3.18 -4.43
CA ALA A 27 4.31 4.55 -3.99
C ALA A 27 3.65 5.41 -5.08
N VAL A 28 4.06 5.29 -6.35
CA VAL A 28 3.43 6.02 -7.47
C VAL A 28 2.01 5.52 -7.78
N ASN A 29 1.72 4.24 -7.55
CA ASN A 29 0.34 3.73 -7.59
C ASN A 29 -0.46 4.09 -6.31
N SER A 30 0.23 4.50 -5.24
CA SER A 30 -0.35 4.97 -3.98
C SER A 30 -0.77 6.44 -4.01
N ASP A 31 -0.36 7.26 -4.98
CA ASP A 31 -0.76 8.68 -5.02
C ASP A 31 -2.27 8.88 -5.25
N CYS A 32 -2.95 7.86 -5.78
CA CYS A 32 -4.41 7.83 -5.85
C CYS A 32 -5.07 7.07 -4.70
N ILE A 33 -4.35 6.64 -3.66
CA ILE A 33 -4.93 5.87 -2.56
C ILE A 33 -5.01 6.75 -1.33
N ARG A 34 -6.24 7.03 -0.90
CA ARG A 34 -6.53 7.74 0.34
C ARG A 34 -6.81 6.72 1.44
N THR A 35 -6.09 6.85 2.56
CA THR A 35 -6.22 5.95 3.70
C THR A 35 -6.65 6.69 4.97
N ARG A 36 -7.45 6.03 5.82
CA ARG A 36 -7.92 6.59 7.09
C ARG A 36 -8.14 5.50 8.11
N ASN A 37 -7.59 5.74 9.29
CA ASN A 37 -7.73 4.85 10.44
C ASN A 37 -8.99 5.24 11.20
N LEU A 38 -9.85 4.26 11.47
CA LEU A 38 -11.06 4.44 12.26
C LEU A 38 -11.03 3.48 13.44
N ARG A 39 -11.72 3.85 14.51
CA ARG A 39 -11.78 3.05 15.73
C ARG A 39 -12.85 1.96 15.56
N GLY A 40 -12.52 0.75 15.99
CA GLY A 40 -13.43 -0.40 15.90
C GLY A 40 -13.15 -1.32 14.70
N PRO A 41 -13.84 -2.47 14.64
CA PRO A 41 -13.69 -3.46 13.58
C PRO A 41 -14.45 -3.08 12.30
N CYS A 42 -13.96 -3.55 11.15
CA CYS A 42 -14.68 -3.41 9.88
C CYS A 42 -16.09 -4.03 9.99
N PRO A 43 -17.15 -3.33 9.56
CA PRO A 43 -18.49 -3.90 9.55
C PRO A 43 -18.56 -5.09 8.60
N SER A 44 -19.12 -6.20 9.09
CA SER A 44 -19.28 -7.44 8.33
C SER A 44 -20.25 -7.22 7.17
N GLY A 45 -19.75 -7.34 5.93
CA GLY A 45 -20.55 -7.24 4.70
C GLY A 45 -20.54 -5.87 4.03
N ASP A 46 -20.43 -4.77 4.79
CA ASP A 46 -20.56 -3.39 4.29
C ASP A 46 -19.35 -2.48 4.56
N GLY A 47 -18.18 -3.07 4.86
CA GLY A 47 -16.93 -2.34 5.10
C GLY A 47 -16.59 -1.33 4.01
N ASP A 48 -16.82 -1.68 2.74
CA ASP A 48 -16.48 -0.85 1.59
C ASP A 48 -17.42 0.36 1.47
N SER A 49 -18.72 0.14 1.68
CA SER A 49 -19.75 1.19 1.72
C SER A 49 -19.51 2.16 2.88
N PHE A 50 -19.16 1.63 4.05
CA PHE A 50 -18.79 2.42 5.22
C PHE A 50 -17.56 3.28 4.96
N CYS A 51 -16.49 2.70 4.41
CA CYS A 51 -15.29 3.44 4.04
C CYS A 51 -15.57 4.52 2.99
N ARG A 52 -16.45 4.25 2.01
CA ARG A 52 -16.88 5.24 1.02
C ARG A 52 -17.64 6.41 1.66
N ALA A 53 -18.50 6.15 2.65
CA ALA A 53 -19.21 7.19 3.38
C ALA A 53 -18.25 8.11 4.17
N VAL A 54 -17.15 7.56 4.69
CA VAL A 54 -16.15 8.33 5.48
C VAL A 54 -15.32 9.30 4.64
N PHE A 55 -15.14 9.01 3.35
CA PHE A 55 -14.29 9.80 2.44
C PHE A 55 -15.05 10.69 1.45
N ASN A 56 -16.39 10.78 1.58
CA ASN A 56 -17.32 11.35 0.59
C ASN A 56 -17.40 10.53 -0.71
N TYR A 57 -18.53 10.64 -1.43
CA TYR A 57 -18.87 9.85 -2.63
C TYR A 57 -17.91 9.99 -3.83
N GLN A 58 -16.86 10.81 -3.75
CA GLN A 58 -15.88 10.97 -4.83
C GLN A 58 -14.80 9.89 -4.86
N VAL A 59 -14.91 8.84 -4.03
CA VAL A 59 -13.94 7.75 -3.98
C VAL A 59 -14.46 6.47 -4.64
N LYS A 60 -13.56 5.77 -5.34
CA LYS A 60 -13.80 4.49 -6.01
C LYS A 60 -12.99 3.39 -5.34
N ASN A 61 -13.38 2.12 -5.53
CA ASN A 61 -12.66 0.95 -5.01
C ASN A 61 -12.16 1.10 -3.56
N CYS A 62 -13.11 1.32 -2.64
CA CYS A 62 -12.82 1.30 -1.21
C CYS A 62 -12.69 -0.13 -0.70
N ARG A 63 -11.78 -0.35 0.26
CA ARG A 63 -11.63 -1.58 1.02
C ARG A 63 -11.47 -1.26 2.49
N CYS A 64 -12.12 -2.04 3.33
CA CYS A 64 -11.90 -2.04 4.77
C CYS A 64 -10.95 -3.17 5.16
N LEU A 65 -9.81 -2.84 5.77
CA LEU A 65 -8.86 -3.83 6.30
C LEU A 65 -8.87 -3.80 7.84
N PRO A 66 -9.12 -4.93 8.50
CA PRO A 66 -9.03 -5.01 9.95
C PRO A 66 -7.57 -4.94 10.38
N HIS A 67 -7.27 -4.08 11.35
CA HIS A 67 -5.95 -3.92 11.94
C HIS A 67 -6.05 -3.89 13.47
N TRP A 68 -5.94 -5.08 14.07
CA TRP A 68 -5.97 -5.27 15.52
C TRP A 68 -7.28 -4.65 16.10
N ASP A 69 -7.19 -3.55 16.85
CA ASP A 69 -8.33 -2.83 17.45
C ASP A 69 -8.89 -1.67 16.59
N ARG A 70 -8.40 -1.55 15.35
CA ARG A 70 -8.76 -0.48 14.44
C ARG A 70 -9.09 -1.07 13.09
N GLN A 71 -9.77 -0.28 12.28
CA GLN A 71 -9.93 -0.56 10.87
C GLN A 71 -9.22 0.51 10.06
N VAL A 72 -8.69 0.08 8.92
CA VAL A 72 -8.06 0.98 7.96
C VAL A 72 -8.88 0.93 6.69
N CYS A 73 -9.43 2.09 6.32
CA CYS A 73 -10.12 2.25 5.05
C CYS A 73 -9.10 2.68 4.00
N TYR A 74 -9.04 1.94 2.89
CA TYR A 74 -8.23 2.25 1.71
C TYR A 74 -9.16 2.54 0.55
N CYS A 75 -9.13 3.74 -0.02
CA CYS A 75 -10.00 4.11 -1.13
C CYS A 75 -9.20 4.76 -2.26
N ARG A 76 -9.55 4.47 -3.52
CA ARG A 76 -8.99 5.19 -4.67
C ARG A 76 -9.71 6.51 -4.90
N ILE A 77 -8.95 7.59 -5.10
CA ILE A 77 -9.46 8.94 -5.38
C ILE A 77 -9.29 9.36 -6.86
N CYS A 78 -8.66 8.51 -7.67
CA CYS A 78 -8.81 8.52 -9.13
C CYS A 78 -9.62 7.26 -9.56
#